data_AF-A0AAD1WE00-F1
#
_entry.id   AF-A0AAD1WE00-F1
#
_cell.length_a   1.000
_cell.length_b   1.000
_cell.length_c   1.000
_cell.angle_alpha   90.00
_cell.angle_beta   90.00
_cell.angle_gamma   90.00
#
_symmetry.space_group_name_H-M   'P 1'
#
loop_
_entity.id
_entity.type
_entity.pdbx_description
1 polymer ?
#
loop_
_entity_poly.entity_id
_entity_poly.type
_entity_poly.pdbx_seq_one_letter_code
_entity_poly.pdbx_strand_id
1 'polypeptide(L)'
;MEANKMVENLNQLPVPIRLTAHISPEKVQYLDVELTVGINKIEYSLYTKMMDRNTLLHANSAHPQSLIKSLPKAQYLRVMKNNSDETIKERQLSEMTEKFWR
;
A
#
# COMPACT_ATOMS: atom_id res chain seq x y z
N MET A 1 -10.29 21.25 -9.13
CA MET A 1 -11.76 21.47 -9.11
C MET A 1 -12.45 20.70 -10.23
N GLU A 2 -11.90 20.71 -11.45
CA GLU A 2 -12.49 20.00 -12.61
C GLU A 2 -12.48 18.46 -12.50
N ALA A 3 -11.39 17.88 -11.98
CA ALA A 3 -11.29 16.41 -11.87
C ALA A 3 -12.32 15.79 -10.91
N ASN A 4 -12.66 16.45 -9.79
CA ASN A 4 -13.73 15.98 -8.90
C ASN A 4 -15.10 16.04 -9.59
N LYS A 5 -15.36 17.13 -10.30
CA LYS A 5 -16.60 17.30 -11.07
C LYS A 5 -16.75 16.23 -12.16
N MET A 6 -15.65 15.85 -12.81
CA MET A 6 -15.64 14.74 -13.78
C MET A 6 -16.03 13.41 -13.12
N VAL A 7 -15.46 13.10 -11.96
CA VAL A 7 -15.74 11.86 -11.21
C VAL A 7 -17.19 11.81 -10.75
N GLU A 8 -17.73 12.92 -10.24
CA GLU A 8 -19.13 13.05 -9.86
C GLU A 8 -20.07 12.80 -11.04
N ASN A 9 -19.80 13.42 -12.20
CA ASN A 9 -20.61 13.23 -13.41
C ASN A 9 -20.57 11.77 -13.90
N LEU A 10 -19.39 11.13 -13.91
CA LEU A 10 -19.26 9.73 -14.31
C LEU A 10 -19.99 8.79 -13.35
N ASN A 11 -19.99 9.11 -12.06
CA ASN A 11 -20.73 8.37 -11.04
C ASN A 11 -22.25 8.53 -11.12
N GLN A 12 -22.79 9.43 -11.94
CA GLN A 12 -24.24 9.53 -12.17
C GLN A 12 -24.74 8.59 -13.27
N LEU A 13 -23.84 8.05 -14.10
CA LEU A 13 -24.22 7.13 -15.16
C LEU A 13 -24.81 5.83 -14.58
N PRO A 14 -25.79 5.19 -15.25
CA PRO A 14 -26.40 3.94 -14.81
C PRO A 14 -25.49 2.73 -15.10
N VAL A 15 -24.22 2.86 -14.75
CA VAL A 15 -23.21 1.81 -14.84
C VAL A 15 -22.91 1.27 -13.44
N PRO A 16 -22.59 -0.03 -13.30
CA PRO A 16 -22.33 -0.64 -11.98
C PRO A 16 -20.98 -0.21 -11.38
N ILE A 17 -20.12 0.47 -12.14
CA ILE A 17 -18.78 0.89 -11.70
C ILE A 17 -18.87 2.27 -11.05
N ARG A 18 -18.38 2.39 -9.82
CA ARG A 18 -18.17 3.68 -9.14
C ARG A 18 -16.70 4.04 -9.14
N LEU A 19 -16.40 5.30 -9.43
CA LEU A 19 -15.07 5.87 -9.45
C LEU A 19 -14.80 6.61 -8.15
N THR A 20 -13.60 6.41 -7.60
CA THR A 20 -13.07 7.17 -6.47
C THR A 20 -11.83 7.91 -6.96
N ALA A 21 -11.72 9.19 -6.64
CA ALA A 21 -10.51 9.97 -6.89
C ALA A 21 -9.96 10.54 -5.59
N HIS A 22 -8.64 10.45 -5.44
CA HIS A 22 -7.89 11.13 -4.39
C HIS A 22 -6.99 12.16 -5.05
N ILE A 23 -7.29 13.43 -4.81
CA ILE A 23 -6.53 14.56 -5.34
C ILE A 23 -5.90 15.27 -4.16
N SER A 24 -4.58 15.23 -4.08
CA SER A 24 -3.83 15.99 -3.07
C SER A 24 -2.58 16.57 -3.72
N PRO A 25 -2.22 17.83 -3.40
CA PRO A 25 -0.95 18.42 -3.83
C PRO A 25 0.25 17.87 -3.05
N GLU A 26 0.00 17.24 -1.90
CA GLU A 26 1.05 16.81 -0.97
C GLU A 26 1.33 15.32 -1.07
N LYS A 27 0.35 14.51 -1.48
CA LYS A 27 0.51 13.06 -1.55
C LYS A 27 -0.30 12.38 -2.63
N VAL A 28 0.21 11.28 -3.15
CA VAL A 28 -0.50 10.44 -4.11
C VAL A 28 -0.17 8.97 -3.90
N GLN A 29 -1.19 8.13 -4.00
CA GLN A 29 -1.06 6.68 -3.93
C GLN A 29 -0.77 6.15 -5.34
N TYR A 30 0.31 5.39 -5.48
CA TYR A 30 0.71 4.82 -6.76
C TYR A 30 1.23 3.39 -6.54
N LEU A 31 0.49 2.40 -7.06
CA LEU A 31 0.79 0.98 -6.87
C LEU A 31 0.97 0.62 -5.39
N ASP A 32 2.17 0.21 -5.02
CA ASP A 32 2.58 -0.19 -3.67
C ASP A 32 3.33 0.89 -2.90
N VAL A 33 3.32 2.15 -3.38
CA VAL A 33 3.90 3.29 -2.68
C VAL A 33 2.91 4.45 -2.53
N GLU A 34 3.04 5.20 -1.43
CA GLU A 34 2.47 6.53 -1.29
C GLU A 34 3.62 7.52 -1.42
N LEU A 35 3.53 8.39 -2.43
CA LEU A 35 4.48 9.47 -2.65
C LEU A 35 4.02 10.68 -1.84
N THR A 36 4.95 11.33 -1.16
CA THR A 36 4.72 12.54 -0.38
C THR A 36 5.72 13.63 -0.78
N VAL A 37 5.27 14.88 -0.83
CA VAL A 37 6.14 16.03 -1.07
C VAL A 37 6.77 16.45 0.25
N GLY A 38 8.04 16.12 0.45
CA GLY A 38 8.83 16.52 1.61
C GLY A 38 9.59 17.83 1.38
N ILE A 39 10.45 18.19 2.34
CA ILE A 39 11.30 19.38 2.21
C ILE A 39 12.36 19.13 1.12
N ASN A 40 12.20 19.79 -0.03
CA ASN A 40 13.10 19.70 -1.19
C ASN A 40 13.32 18.29 -1.77
N LYS A 41 12.45 17.33 -1.46
CA LYS A 41 12.52 15.97 -2.00
C LYS A 41 11.14 15.33 -2.09
N ILE A 42 11.01 14.33 -2.97
CA ILE A 42 9.87 13.42 -2.96
C ILE A 42 10.23 12.26 -2.02
N GLU A 43 9.40 12.06 -1.01
CA GLU A 43 9.47 10.90 -0.14
C GLU A 43 8.49 9.84 -0.64
N TYR A 44 8.77 8.58 -0.30
CA TYR A 44 7.90 7.46 -0.63
C TYR A 44 7.85 6.48 0.53
N SER A 45 6.69 5.89 0.76
CA SER A 45 6.48 4.87 1.78
C SER A 45 5.61 3.73 1.27
N LEU A 46 5.73 2.54 1.86
CA LEU A 46 4.92 1.39 1.46
C LEU A 46 3.44 1.72 1.68
N TYR A 47 2.64 1.59 0.64
CA TYR A 47 1.21 1.83 0.70
C TYR A 47 0.43 0.51 0.69
N THR A 48 -0.62 0.44 1.50
CA THR A 48 -1.61 -0.64 1.54
C THR A 48 -2.97 0.01 1.70
N LYS A 49 -3.97 -0.39 0.90
CA LYS A 49 -5.30 0.21 1.03
C LYS A 49 -5.89 -0.18 2.37
N MET A 50 -6.64 0.73 2.98
CA MET A 50 -7.32 0.48 4.26
C MET A 50 -8.24 -0.75 4.23
N MET A 51 -8.82 -1.05 3.06
CA MET A 51 -9.72 -2.19 2.86
C MET A 51 -9.00 -3.50 2.54
N ASP A 52 -7.68 -3.47 2.33
CA ASP A 52 -6.91 -4.67 2.03
C ASP A 52 -6.78 -5.52 3.30
N ARG A 53 -7.23 -6.77 3.22
CA ARG A 53 -7.05 -7.75 4.29
C ARG A 53 -5.60 -8.21 4.34
N ASN A 54 -5.21 -8.86 5.44
CA ASN A 54 -3.95 -9.58 5.48
C ASN A 54 -3.98 -10.68 4.41
N THR A 55 -3.21 -10.49 3.34
CA THR A 55 -3.08 -11.46 2.24
C THR A 55 -1.86 -12.36 2.42
N LEU A 56 -1.11 -12.21 3.52
CA LEU A 56 0.00 -13.09 3.83
C LEU A 56 -0.50 -14.51 4.08
N LEU A 57 0.28 -15.44 3.56
CA LEU A 57 0.01 -16.84 3.74
C LEU A 57 0.37 -17.27 5.16
N HIS A 58 -0.56 -17.97 5.82
CA HIS A 58 -0.33 -18.49 7.15
C HIS A 58 0.74 -19.60 7.15
N ALA A 59 1.56 -19.64 8.20
CA ALA A 59 2.65 -20.61 8.32
C ALA A 59 2.18 -22.08 8.31
N ASN A 60 0.96 -22.33 8.78
CA ASN A 60 0.34 -23.67 8.82
C ASN A 60 -0.55 -23.98 7.60
N SER A 61 -0.50 -23.15 6.55
CA SER A 61 -1.26 -23.39 5.33
C SER A 61 -0.67 -24.55 4.53
N ALA A 62 -1.48 -25.18 3.69
CA ALA A 62 -1.09 -26.35 2.89
C ALA A 62 -0.24 -26.03 1.64
N HIS A 63 0.63 -25.02 1.73
CA HIS A 63 1.50 -24.61 0.62
C HIS A 63 2.93 -25.14 0.80
N PRO A 64 3.73 -25.17 -0.27
CA PRO A 64 5.12 -25.62 -0.19
C PRO A 64 5.93 -24.86 0.84
N GLN A 65 6.71 -25.59 1.64
CA GLN A 65 7.52 -25.02 2.72
C GLN A 65 8.54 -23.97 2.21
N SER A 66 9.03 -24.14 0.97
CA SER A 66 9.93 -23.18 0.32
C SER A 66 9.26 -21.80 0.17
N LEU A 67 7.99 -21.77 -0.24
CA LEU A 67 7.22 -20.54 -0.38
C LEU A 67 7.04 -19.86 0.98
N ILE A 68 6.56 -20.61 1.98
CA ILE A 68 6.33 -20.11 3.34
C ILE A 68 7.60 -19.51 3.94
N LYS A 69 8.75 -20.20 3.79
CA LYS A 69 10.05 -19.71 4.27
C LYS A 69 10.56 -18.48 3.53
N SER A 70 10.18 -18.30 2.25
CA SER A 70 10.61 -17.16 1.45
C SER A 70 9.82 -15.88 1.71
N LEU A 71 8.58 -16.00 2.22
CA LEU A 71 7.67 -14.88 2.43
C LEU A 71 8.22 -13.80 3.38
N PRO A 72 8.74 -14.11 4.58
CA PRO A 72 9.31 -13.09 5.46
C PRO A 72 10.40 -12.26 4.78
N LYS A 73 11.30 -12.94 4.04
CA LYS A 73 12.38 -12.27 3.31
C LYS A 73 11.83 -11.38 2.19
N ALA A 74 10.84 -11.85 1.43
CA ALA A 74 10.24 -11.08 0.35
C ALA A 74 9.51 -9.83 0.88
N GLN A 75 8.75 -9.97 1.97
CA GLN A 75 8.06 -8.83 2.58
C GLN A 75 9.04 -7.84 3.21
N TYR A 76 10.09 -8.32 3.88
CA TYR A 76 11.16 -7.48 4.39
C TYR A 76 11.77 -6.64 3.27
N LEU A 77 12.18 -7.27 2.17
CA LEU A 77 12.76 -6.56 1.02
C LEU A 77 11.80 -5.52 0.43
N ARG A 78 10.49 -5.79 0.45
CA ARG A 78 9.47 -4.83 0.00
C ARG A 78 9.43 -3.60 0.89
N VAL A 79 9.41 -3.76 2.22
CA VAL A 79 9.46 -2.62 3.16
C VAL A 79 10.76 -1.84 3.00
N MET A 80 11.89 -2.52 2.85
CA MET A 80 13.19 -1.86 2.67
C MET A 80 13.27 -1.04 1.38
N LYS A 81 12.72 -1.56 0.28
CA LYS A 81 12.78 -0.92 -1.05
C LYS A 81 11.79 0.22 -1.22
N ASN A 82 10.63 0.12 -0.58
CA ASN A 82 9.51 1.04 -0.78
C ASN A 82 9.42 2.11 0.31
N ASN A 83 10.51 2.42 1.00
CA ASN A 83 10.56 3.50 1.97
C ASN A 83 11.82 4.36 1.78
N SER A 84 11.62 5.68 1.72
CA SER A 84 12.69 6.68 1.71
C SER A 84 13.08 7.19 3.09
N ASP A 85 12.20 7.02 4.08
CA ASP A 85 12.40 7.49 5.46
C ASP A 85 12.63 6.30 6.40
N GLU A 86 13.65 6.40 7.26
CA GLU A 86 14.06 5.30 8.14
C GLU A 86 13.06 5.08 9.28
N THR A 87 12.50 6.15 9.84
CA THR A 87 11.52 6.05 10.93
C THR A 87 10.21 5.39 10.45
N ILE A 88 9.76 5.74 9.24
CA ILE A 88 8.58 5.08 8.63
C ILE A 88 8.90 3.60 8.34
N LYS A 89 10.10 3.30 7.85
CA LYS A 89 10.53 1.93 7.56
C LYS A 89 10.53 1.05 8.81
N GLU A 90 11.09 1.54 9.92
CA GLU A 90 11.10 0.83 11.20
C GLU A 90 9.67 0.52 11.69
N ARG A 91 8.79 1.53 11.65
CA ARG A 91 7.37 1.36 12.00
C ARG A 91 6.70 0.28 11.14
N GLN A 92 6.89 0.33 9.83
CA GLN A 92 6.27 -0.60 8.90
C GLN A 92 6.86 -2.02 8.97
N LEU A 93 8.14 -2.16 9.34
CA LEU A 93 8.73 -3.46 9.64
C LEU A 93 8.10 -4.10 10.88
N SER A 94 7.79 -3.30 11.90
CA SER A 94 7.06 -3.76 13.08
C SER A 94 5.65 -4.26 12.70
N GLU A 95 4.89 -3.45 11.96
CA GLU A 95 3.55 -3.79 11.47
C GLU A 95 3.57 -5.04 10.57
N MET A 96 4.57 -5.17 9.70
CA MET A 96 4.76 -6.35 8.85
C MET A 96 5.00 -7.61 9.70
N THR A 97 5.81 -7.51 10.75
CA THR A 97 6.11 -8.63 11.65
C THR A 97 4.85 -9.09 12.37
N GLU A 98 4.02 -8.16 12.85
CA GLU A 98 2.74 -8.53 13.47
C GLU A 98 1.81 -9.29 12.51
N LYS A 99 1.81 -8.96 11.22
CA LYS A 99 0.97 -9.64 10.21
C LYS A 99 1.35 -11.11 9.98
N PHE A 100 2.55 -11.55 10.37
CA PHE A 100 2.91 -12.97 10.30
C PHE A 100 2.38 -13.79 11.49
N TRP A 101 1.95 -13.13 12.56
CA TRP A 101 1.45 -13.76 13.80
C TRP A 101 -0.07 -13.66 13.97
N ARG A 102 -0.75 -12.93 13.09
CA ARG A 102 -2.22 -12.81 13.02
C ARG A 102 -2.77 -13.70 11.91
#